data_AF-A0A378U7I3-F1
#
_entry.id   AF-A0A378U7I3-F1
#
_cell.length_a   1.000
_cell.length_b   1.000
_cell.length_c   1.000
_cell.angle_alpha   90.00
_cell.angle_beta   90.00
_cell.angle_gamma   90.00
#
_symmetry.space_group_name_H-M   'P 1'
#
loop_
_entity.id
_entity.type
_entity.pdbx_description
1 polymer ?
#
loop_
_entity_poly.entity_id
_entity_poly.type
_entity_poly.pdbx_seq_one_letter_code
_entity_poly.pdbx_strand_id
1 'polypeptide(L)' 'MAGEESYVLLVRVASARALEDLLQRIRTAADVRTRSTIILQTFYSGRDYIP' A
#
# COMPACT_ATOMS: atom_id res chain seq x y z
N MET A 1 -14.94 11.15 -9.17
CA MET A 1 -14.12 9.92 -9.17
C MET A 1 -14.26 9.30 -7.80
N ALA A 2 -14.33 7.98 -7.69
CA ALA A 2 -14.52 7.34 -6.39
C ALA A 2 -13.19 7.36 -5.60
N GLY A 3 -13.13 8.20 -4.55
CA GLY A 3 -11.98 8.42 -3.65
C GLY A 3 -11.19 9.71 -3.91
N GLU A 4 -10.59 10.30 -2.85
CA GLU A 4 -9.59 11.38 -2.98
C GLU A 4 -8.33 10.88 -3.71
N GLU A 5 -7.98 9.60 -3.53
CA GLU A 5 -6.77 8.99 -4.07
C GLU A 5 -7.09 8.16 -5.33
N SER A 6 -6.20 8.20 -6.33
CA SER A 6 -6.40 7.50 -7.62
C SER A 6 -6.14 5.99 -7.55
N TYR A 7 -5.32 5.53 -6.61
CA TYR A 7 -4.92 4.12 -6.46
C TYR A 7 -4.69 3.74 -5.00
N VAL A 8 -4.83 2.45 -4.69
CA VAL A 8 -4.41 1.84 -3.42
C VAL A 8 -3.48 0.67 -3.71
N LEU A 9 -2.34 0.63 -3.02
CA LEU A 9 -1.34 -0.42 -3.16
C LEU A 9 -1.22 -1.20 -1.85
N LEU A 10 -1.23 -2.54 -1.94
CA LEU A 10 -0.83 -3.41 -0.84
C LEU A 10 0.65 -3.80 -1.02
N VAL A 11 1.51 -3.30 -0.15
CA VAL A 11 2.96 -3.58 -0.19
C VAL A 11 3.39 -4.44 0.98
N ARG A 12 4.36 -5.33 0.75
CA ARG A 12 5.04 -6.11 1.79
C ARG A 12 6.52 -5.80 1.74
N VAL A 13 7.10 -5.43 2.87
CA VAL A 13 8.50 -5.01 3.01
C VAL A 13 9.10 -5.63 4.26
N ALA A 14 10.42 -5.81 4.25
CA ALA A 14 11.14 -6.49 5.34
C ALA A 14 11.26 -5.64 6.62
N SER A 15 11.18 -4.32 6.52
CA SER A 15 11.35 -3.40 7.66
C SER A 15 10.78 -2.01 7.35
N ALA A 16 10.69 -1.16 8.38
CA ALA A 16 10.30 0.24 8.22
C ALA A 16 11.26 1.02 7.31
N ARG A 17 12.58 0.76 7.38
CA ARG A 17 13.56 1.42 6.50
C ARG A 17 13.32 1.05 5.03
N ALA A 18 13.06 -0.22 4.75
CA ALA A 18 12.73 -0.68 3.40
C ALA A 18 11.41 -0.07 2.88
N LEU A 19 10.46 0.25 3.77
CA LEU A 19 9.24 0.98 3.40
C LEU A 19 9.57 2.38 2.88
N GLU A 20 10.41 3.14 3.59
CA GLU A 20 10.77 4.50 3.18
C GLU A 20 11.47 4.51 1.83
N ASP A 21 12.41 3.60 1.61
CA ASP A 21 13.10 3.44 0.32
C ASP A 21 12.11 3.11 -0.81
N LEU A 22 11.14 2.24 -0.56
CA LEU A 22 10.10 1.89 -1.53
C LEU A 22 9.18 3.08 -1.83
N LEU A 23 8.75 3.81 -0.79
CA LEU A 23 7.89 4.98 -0.95
C LEU A 23 8.60 6.07 -1.75
N GLN A 24 9.90 6.28 -1.53
CA GLN A 24 10.70 7.21 -2.32
C GLN A 24 10.72 6.80 -3.79
N ARG A 25 10.98 5.52 -4.08
CA ARG A 25 10.97 5.00 -5.46
C ARG A 25 9.63 5.20 -6.16
N ILE A 26 8.52 4.93 -5.47
CA ILE A 26 7.16 5.12 -6.02
C ILE A 26 6.92 6.58 -6.36
N ARG A 27 7.22 7.51 -5.43
CA ARG A 27 7.07 8.95 -5.66
C ARG A 27 7.85 9.40 -6.88
N THR A 28 9.11 8.98 -7.02
CA THR A 28 9.96 9.41 -8.14
C THR A 28 9.61 8.76 -9.47
N ALA A 29 9.13 7.50 -9.46
CA ALA A 29 8.88 6.76 -10.69
C ALA A 29 7.53 7.10 -11.33
N ALA A 30 6.55 7.52 -10.52
CA ALA A 30 5.19 7.80 -10.97
C ALA A 30 4.78 9.27 -10.82
N ASP A 31 5.64 10.12 -10.25
CA ASP A 31 5.34 11.53 -9.92
C ASP A 31 4.03 11.70 -9.13
N VAL A 32 3.89 10.89 -8.07
CA VAL A 32 2.69 10.86 -7.22
C VAL A 32 3.01 11.27 -5.79
N ARG A 33 1.99 11.77 -5.09
CA ARG A 33 2.00 11.83 -3.62
C ARG A 33 1.57 10.49 -3.05
N THR A 34 2.07 10.17 -1.86
CA THR A 34 1.77 8.89 -1.17
C THR A 34 1.19 9.15 0.21
N ARG A 35 0.07 8.50 0.53
CA ARG A 35 -0.47 8.37 1.89
C ARG A 35 -0.38 6.91 2.31
N SER A 36 0.31 6.63 3.42
CA SER A 36 0.57 5.25 3.88
C SER A 36 -0.27 4.90 5.09
N THR A 37 -0.74 3.65 5.17
CA THR A 37 -1.40 3.10 6.36
C THR A 37 -0.75 1.76 6.69
N ILE A 38 -0.31 1.59 7.94
CA ILE A 38 0.46 0.41 8.36
C ILE A 38 -0.49 -0.68 8.87
N ILE A 39 -0.37 -1.88 8.32
CA ILE A 39 -1.08 -3.07 8.81
C ILE A 39 -0.34 -3.60 10.04
N LEU A 40 -0.98 -3.55 11.19
CA LEU A 40 -0.44 -4.07 12.44
C LEU A 40 -0.65 -5.58 12.57
N GLN A 41 -1.81 -6.06 12.12
CA GLN A 41 -2.18 -7.47 12.16
C GLN A 41 -3.16 -7.77 11.02
N THR A 42 -3.01 -8.94 10.40
CA THR A 42 -3.97 -9.47 9.41
C THR A 42 -4.74 -10.61 10.05
N PHE A 43 -6.02 -10.39 10.39
CA PHE A 43 -6.85 -11.42 11.03
C PHE A 43 -7.31 -12.50 10.04
N TYR A 44 -7.64 -12.09 8.83
CA TYR A 44 -8.06 -12.97 7.74
C TYR A 44 -7.73 -12.30 6.40
N SER A 45 -7.52 -13.12 5.37
CA SER A 45 -7.26 -12.66 4.00
C SER A 45 -7.71 -13.74 3.02
N GLY A 46 -8.14 -13.34 1.81
CA GLY A 46 -8.44 -14.29 0.73
C GLY A 46 -9.59 -15.25 1.04
N ARG A 47 -10.61 -14.79 1.76
CA ARG A 47 -11.83 -15.57 1.97
C ARG A 47 -12.81 -15.21 0.85
N ASP A 48 -12.74 -15.98 -0.22
CA ASP A 48 -13.65 -15.81 -1.35
C ASP A 48 -15.02 -16.36 -0.97
N TYR A 49 -16.04 -15.53 -1.17
CA TYR A 49 -17.43 -15.95 -1.05
C TYR A 49 -17.95 -16.27 -2.45
N ILE A 50 -18.18 -17.56 -2.71
CA ILE A 50 -18.85 -18.03 -3.91
C ILE A 50 -20.31 -18.30 -3.52
N PRO A 51 -21.27 -17.51 -4.04
CA PRO A 51 -22.67 -17.57 -3.64
C PRO A 51 -23.35 -18.90 -4.01
#